data_AF-A0A256WQZ0-F1
#
_entry.id   AF-A0A256WQZ0-F1
#
_cell.length_a   1.000
_cell.length_b   1.000
_cell.length_c   1.000
_cell.angle_alpha   90.00
_cell.angle_beta   90.00
_cell.angle_gamma   90.00
#
_symmetry.space_group_name_H-M   'P 1'
#
loop_
_entity.id
_entity.type
_entity.pdbx_description
1 polymer ?
#
loop_
_entity_poly.entity_id
_entity_poly.type
_entity_poly.pdbx_seq_one_letter_code
_entity_poly.pdbx_strand_id
1 'polypeptide(L)'
;MRAVCFYFQVHQPYRLKKYRFFNIGNDHYYDDEYLNRSIMERVADQSYLPMNQLLLNLIKNYPVDFKVSFSISGMALEQFEQYSPQVIESFKKLAQTGNVEFLTETYAHSLVALKDKKEFKRQVQQHSEKIEQLFGVKPLTFRNTELIYSDEIGEAVNDMGFETMLTEGAKHILGWKSPNYVYEHAEHSKLKLLLKNYSLSDDIAFRFSTQDWSEWPLTTEKYLTWLKEVNAKDEVVNLFMDYETFGEHQWAETGIFDFMRILASKIIEDGEFTFLKPSEVTKQGQSVGKLHVPNPISWADEERDVSAWLGNEMQDEAFGKLYALAPQMLYCENEYLKRDWLKLQTSDHFYYMCTKWYADGDVHKYFNPYPSPYEAFINYMNVLADFQIRLDEEINLKSIDGSEERKILEESLADMSIINELSLTKFRLFLKEIRIKDLYVLYAFMSEDLKKWTTETMQRKKLKEFQLFTNENQHTLKDLNNAWIPVSKLLKKIILEAK
;
A
#
# COMPACT_ATOMS: atom_id res chain seq x y z
N MET A 1 18.54 29.55 -7.51
CA MET A 1 17.09 29.72 -7.33
C MET A 1 16.63 28.67 -6.36
N ARG A 2 15.72 29.01 -5.44
CA ARG A 2 15.11 28.06 -4.50
C ARG A 2 14.00 27.29 -5.22
N ALA A 3 13.73 26.06 -4.83
CA ALA A 3 12.65 25.29 -5.45
C ALA A 3 11.30 25.55 -4.76
N VAL A 4 10.23 25.55 -5.52
CA VAL A 4 8.87 25.31 -5.01
C VAL A 4 8.41 23.97 -5.56
N CYS A 5 7.99 23.07 -4.69
CA CYS A 5 7.57 21.73 -5.06
C CYS A 5 6.08 21.57 -4.74
N PHE A 6 5.24 21.54 -5.77
CA PHE A 6 3.82 21.24 -5.63
C PHE A 6 3.57 19.74 -5.73
N TYR A 7 2.95 19.19 -4.69
CA TYR A 7 2.40 17.84 -4.70
C TYR A 7 0.93 17.88 -4.25
N PHE A 8 0.07 17.23 -5.04
CA PHE A 8 -1.35 17.08 -4.76
C PHE A 8 -1.72 15.60 -4.56
N GLN A 9 -2.38 15.29 -3.44
CA GLN A 9 -2.98 13.97 -3.20
C GLN A 9 -4.37 13.91 -3.85
N VAL A 10 -4.68 12.83 -4.56
CA VAL A 10 -5.99 12.57 -5.15
C VAL A 10 -6.50 11.24 -4.62
N HIS A 11 -7.52 11.28 -3.77
CA HIS A 11 -8.07 10.09 -3.16
C HIS A 11 -9.59 10.14 -3.05
N GLN A 12 -10.23 9.02 -3.36
CA GLN A 12 -11.64 8.77 -3.04
C GLN A 12 -11.78 7.30 -2.60
N PRO A 13 -12.34 7.04 -1.41
CA PRO A 13 -12.63 5.68 -0.97
C PRO A 13 -13.88 5.13 -1.65
N TYR A 14 -13.99 3.80 -1.71
CA TYR A 14 -15.29 3.14 -1.94
C TYR A 14 -16.08 3.15 -0.63
N ARG A 15 -17.11 3.98 -0.55
CA ARG A 15 -18.00 4.05 0.61
C ARG A 15 -18.84 2.79 0.65
N LEU A 16 -18.94 2.20 1.83
CA LEU A 16 -19.76 1.02 2.08
C LEU A 16 -21.22 1.44 2.21
N LYS A 17 -22.13 0.66 1.63
CA LYS A 17 -23.55 0.78 1.88
C LYS A 17 -23.85 0.45 3.35
N LYS A 18 -25.03 0.84 3.80
CA LYS A 18 -25.52 0.41 5.12
C LYS A 18 -25.67 -1.11 5.15
N TYR A 19 -24.83 -1.76 5.95
CA TYR A 19 -24.67 -3.20 6.05
C TYR A 19 -24.98 -3.67 7.48
N ARG A 20 -26.14 -4.32 7.64
CA ARG A 20 -26.65 -4.75 8.95
C ARG A 20 -26.31 -6.21 9.20
N PHE A 21 -26.47 -6.64 10.45
CA PHE A 21 -26.27 -8.03 10.86
C PHE A 21 -27.00 -9.06 9.96
N PHE A 22 -28.23 -8.77 9.53
CA PHE A 22 -29.01 -9.68 8.67
C PHE A 22 -28.49 -9.78 7.23
N ASN A 23 -27.59 -8.90 6.80
CA ASN A 23 -26.96 -8.99 5.48
C ASN A 23 -25.85 -10.04 5.44
N ILE A 24 -25.23 -10.35 6.59
CA ILE A 24 -24.14 -11.32 6.71
C ILE A 24 -24.64 -12.70 6.23
N GLY A 25 -23.88 -13.31 5.33
CA GLY A 25 -24.17 -14.58 4.66
C GLY A 25 -25.21 -14.50 3.54
N ASN A 26 -25.80 -13.33 3.27
CA ASN A 26 -26.90 -13.17 2.31
C ASN A 26 -26.63 -12.13 1.22
N ASP A 27 -25.74 -11.16 1.45
CA ASP A 27 -25.48 -10.04 0.56
C ASP A 27 -23.99 -9.72 0.49
N HIS A 28 -23.37 -10.04 -0.64
CA HIS A 28 -21.92 -9.95 -0.83
C HIS A 28 -21.46 -8.69 -1.58
N TYR A 29 -22.37 -7.74 -1.80
CA TYR A 29 -22.07 -6.46 -2.44
C TYR A 29 -21.96 -5.38 -1.37
N TYR A 30 -20.79 -4.79 -1.16
CA TYR A 30 -20.59 -3.87 -0.03
C TYR A 30 -20.68 -2.40 -0.39
N ASP A 31 -20.44 -2.04 -1.65
CA ASP A 31 -20.31 -0.64 -2.05
C ASP A 31 -21.66 0.07 -2.11
N ASP A 32 -21.68 1.34 -1.72
CA ASP A 32 -22.77 2.27 -2.03
C ASP A 32 -22.54 2.87 -3.43
N GLU A 33 -22.99 2.14 -4.44
CA GLU A 33 -22.78 2.49 -5.86
C GLU A 33 -23.31 3.89 -6.21
N TYR A 34 -24.47 4.27 -5.67
CA TYR A 34 -25.05 5.59 -5.95
C TYR A 34 -24.23 6.71 -5.31
N LEU A 35 -23.84 6.54 -4.04
CA LEU A 35 -23.07 7.55 -3.33
C LEU A 35 -21.67 7.71 -3.93
N ASN A 36 -20.98 6.59 -4.22
CA ASN A 36 -19.63 6.63 -4.81
C ASN A 36 -19.65 7.31 -6.18
N ARG A 37 -20.58 6.93 -7.05
CA ARG A 37 -20.73 7.56 -8.37
C ARG A 37 -21.04 9.04 -8.27
N SER A 38 -22.06 9.42 -7.48
CA SER A 38 -22.50 10.81 -7.38
C SER A 38 -21.42 11.74 -6.81
N ILE A 39 -20.65 11.28 -5.82
CA ILE A 39 -19.52 12.03 -5.28
C ILE A 39 -18.41 12.13 -6.33
N MET A 40 -18.04 11.02 -6.97
CA MET A 40 -16.97 11.03 -7.97
C MET A 40 -17.28 11.98 -9.14
N GLU A 41 -18.49 11.90 -9.70
CA GLU A 41 -18.93 12.79 -10.79
C GLU A 41 -18.92 14.26 -10.33
N ARG A 42 -19.41 14.57 -9.13
CA ARG A 42 -19.39 15.92 -8.57
C ARG A 42 -17.96 16.45 -8.38
N VAL A 43 -17.08 15.69 -7.75
CA VAL A 43 -15.70 16.13 -7.49
C VAL A 43 -14.92 16.24 -8.80
N ALA A 44 -15.16 15.36 -9.77
CA ALA A 44 -14.60 15.47 -11.11
C ALA A 44 -14.96 16.81 -11.77
N ASP A 45 -16.24 17.20 -11.73
CA ASP A 45 -16.74 18.42 -12.37
C ASP A 45 -16.32 19.71 -11.65
N GLN A 46 -16.27 19.69 -10.31
CA GLN A 46 -15.96 20.87 -9.50
C GLN A 46 -14.46 21.06 -9.26
N SER A 47 -13.69 19.98 -9.15
CA SER A 47 -12.29 20.00 -8.77
C SER A 47 -11.37 19.52 -9.89
N TYR A 48 -11.40 18.22 -10.22
CA TYR A 48 -10.32 17.63 -11.02
C TYR A 48 -10.25 18.17 -12.45
N LEU A 49 -11.38 18.27 -13.16
CA LEU A 49 -11.40 18.70 -14.56
C LEU A 49 -11.05 20.20 -14.70
N PRO A 50 -11.66 21.13 -13.94
CA PRO A 50 -11.27 22.54 -13.98
C PRO A 50 -9.80 22.74 -13.60
N MET A 51 -9.34 22.06 -12.54
CA MET A 51 -7.97 22.23 -12.05
C MET A 51 -6.95 21.65 -13.03
N ASN A 52 -7.19 20.46 -13.60
CA ASN A 52 -6.32 19.88 -14.62
C ASN A 52 -6.24 20.78 -15.87
N GLN A 53 -7.35 21.41 -16.28
CA GLN A 53 -7.36 22.34 -17.40
C GLN A 53 -6.57 23.63 -17.09
N LEU A 54 -6.67 24.15 -15.86
CA LEU A 54 -5.90 25.29 -15.39
C LEU A 54 -4.40 24.98 -15.40
N LEU A 55 -4.00 23.86 -14.80
CA LEU A 55 -2.60 23.43 -14.75
C LEU A 55 -2.05 23.17 -16.16
N LEU A 56 -2.83 22.57 -17.06
CA LEU A 56 -2.43 22.38 -18.45
C LEU A 56 -2.19 23.72 -19.16
N ASN A 57 -3.00 24.74 -18.88
CA ASN A 57 -2.81 26.08 -19.44
C ASN A 57 -1.56 26.75 -18.88
N LEU A 58 -1.30 26.63 -17.56
CA LEU A 58 -0.06 27.12 -16.95
C LEU A 58 1.17 26.46 -17.58
N ILE A 59 1.17 25.13 -17.73
CA ILE A 59 2.27 24.40 -18.38
C ILE A 59 2.48 24.88 -19.82
N LYS A 60 1.40 25.12 -20.59
CA LYS A 60 1.53 25.63 -21.96
C LYS A 60 2.11 27.04 -22.02
N ASN A 61 1.78 27.89 -21.06
CA ASN A 61 2.30 29.25 -20.97
C ASN A 61 3.75 29.28 -20.47
N TYR A 62 4.14 28.33 -19.63
CA TYR A 62 5.48 28.22 -19.03
C TYR A 62 6.03 26.80 -19.16
N PRO A 63 6.33 26.34 -20.40
CA PRO A 63 6.64 24.94 -20.68
C PRO A 63 7.96 24.43 -20.09
N VAL A 64 8.82 25.33 -19.62
CA VAL A 64 10.10 25.00 -18.97
C VAL A 64 10.00 25.20 -17.45
N ASP A 65 9.26 26.22 -17.02
CA ASP A 65 9.36 26.78 -15.67
C ASP A 65 8.28 26.29 -14.71
N PHE A 66 7.15 25.76 -15.19
CA PHE A 66 6.06 25.28 -14.35
C PHE A 66 5.95 23.76 -14.34
N LYS A 67 6.00 23.17 -13.14
CA LYS A 67 5.94 21.73 -12.90
C LYS A 67 5.11 21.42 -11.67
N VAL A 68 4.42 20.29 -11.68
CA VAL A 68 3.57 19.83 -10.57
C VAL A 68 3.67 18.32 -10.41
N SER A 69 3.14 17.78 -9.32
CA SER A 69 3.16 16.34 -9.07
C SER A 69 1.89 15.85 -8.39
N PHE A 70 1.52 14.60 -8.66
CA PHE A 70 0.30 13.98 -8.16
C PHE A 70 0.56 12.60 -7.58
N SER A 71 -0.06 12.31 -6.44
CA SER A 71 -0.28 10.93 -6.00
C SER A 71 -1.76 10.63 -6.15
N ILE A 72 -2.10 9.68 -7.01
CA ILE A 72 -3.49 9.29 -7.26
C ILE A 72 -3.64 7.85 -6.80
N SER A 73 -4.38 7.62 -5.72
CA SER A 73 -4.58 6.28 -5.18
C SER A 73 -5.19 5.31 -6.20
N GLY A 74 -4.91 4.01 -6.05
CA GLY A 74 -5.51 2.98 -6.91
C GLY A 74 -7.03 2.97 -6.83
N MET A 75 -7.60 3.22 -5.64
CA MET A 75 -9.05 3.37 -5.45
C MET A 75 -9.64 4.54 -6.26
N ALA A 76 -8.98 5.70 -6.27
CA ALA A 76 -9.43 6.83 -7.10
C ALA A 76 -9.30 6.51 -8.59
N LEU A 77 -8.22 5.84 -9.02
CA LEU A 77 -8.04 5.43 -10.42
C LEU A 77 -9.14 4.47 -10.87
N GLU A 78 -9.51 3.47 -10.06
CA GLU A 78 -10.62 2.57 -10.36
C GLU A 78 -11.96 3.33 -10.46
N GLN A 79 -12.22 4.25 -9.53
CA GLN A 79 -13.43 5.07 -9.59
C GLN A 79 -13.46 6.00 -10.81
N PHE A 80 -12.32 6.54 -11.25
CA PHE A 80 -12.26 7.28 -12.51
C PHE A 80 -12.60 6.38 -13.70
N GLU A 81 -12.06 5.17 -13.79
CA GLU A 81 -12.38 4.22 -14.86
C GLU A 81 -13.87 3.89 -14.90
N GLN A 82 -14.52 3.81 -13.74
CA GLN A 82 -15.93 3.43 -13.63
C GLN A 82 -16.89 4.59 -13.85
N TYR A 83 -16.62 5.74 -13.23
CA TYR A 83 -17.61 6.82 -13.09
C TYR A 83 -17.22 8.10 -13.83
N SER A 84 -15.94 8.35 -14.06
CA SER A 84 -15.48 9.59 -14.70
C SER A 84 -14.22 9.41 -15.56
N PRO A 85 -14.27 8.62 -16.65
CA PRO A 85 -13.10 8.32 -17.48
C PRO A 85 -12.42 9.56 -18.09
N GLN A 86 -13.18 10.65 -18.27
CA GLN A 86 -12.68 11.94 -18.72
C GLN A 86 -11.60 12.52 -17.80
N VAL A 87 -11.60 12.18 -16.50
CA VAL A 87 -10.56 12.59 -15.55
C VAL A 87 -9.22 11.94 -15.90
N ILE A 88 -9.21 10.63 -16.19
CA ILE A 88 -8.00 9.93 -16.66
C ILE A 88 -7.48 10.57 -17.94
N GLU A 89 -8.37 10.87 -18.90
CA GLU A 89 -7.96 11.52 -20.15
C GLU A 89 -7.37 12.92 -19.92
N SER A 90 -7.87 13.67 -18.92
CA SER A 90 -7.28 14.96 -18.55
C SER A 90 -5.89 14.81 -17.90
N PHE A 91 -5.67 13.80 -17.06
CA PHE A 91 -4.35 13.50 -16.49
C PHE A 91 -3.37 12.98 -17.55
N LYS A 92 -3.82 12.19 -18.54
CA LYS A 92 -2.99 11.81 -19.69
C LYS A 92 -2.49 13.02 -20.47
N LYS A 93 -3.34 14.04 -20.68
CA LYS A 93 -2.91 15.30 -21.32
C LYS A 93 -1.84 16.02 -20.51
N LEU A 94 -1.96 16.03 -19.18
CA LEU A 94 -0.93 16.56 -18.28
C LEU A 94 0.37 15.74 -18.36
N ALA A 95 0.29 14.41 -18.32
CA ALA A 95 1.44 13.51 -18.44
C ALA A 95 2.24 13.74 -19.73
N GLN A 96 1.53 13.91 -20.86
CA GLN A 96 2.12 14.16 -22.19
C GLN A 96 2.96 15.44 -22.26
N THR A 97 2.81 16.37 -21.31
CA THR A 97 3.64 17.59 -21.27
C THR A 97 5.07 17.33 -20.78
N GLY A 98 5.31 16.24 -20.05
CA GLY A 98 6.60 15.97 -19.38
C GLY A 98 6.86 16.79 -18.09
N ASN A 99 5.96 17.73 -17.77
CA ASN A 99 6.08 18.63 -16.61
C ASN A 99 5.31 18.15 -15.38
N VAL A 100 4.77 16.94 -15.43
CA VAL A 100 4.04 16.31 -14.31
C VAL A 100 4.75 15.04 -13.86
N GLU A 101 4.98 14.89 -12.56
CA GLU A 101 5.36 13.61 -11.94
C GLU A 101 4.13 12.92 -11.34
N PHE A 102 3.95 11.64 -11.66
CA PHE A 102 2.99 10.78 -10.96
C PHE A 102 3.76 9.92 -9.97
N LEU A 103 3.34 9.97 -8.71
CA LEU A 103 3.97 9.30 -7.57
C LEU A 103 3.40 7.89 -7.40
N THR A 104 4.15 7.04 -6.70
CA THR A 104 3.64 5.75 -6.22
C THR A 104 3.16 5.84 -4.78
N GLU A 105 2.09 5.11 -4.49
CA GLU A 105 1.58 4.84 -3.16
C GLU A 105 1.09 3.39 -2.99
N THR A 106 0.50 3.04 -1.84
CA THR A 106 -0.25 1.79 -1.72
C THR A 106 -1.50 1.85 -2.61
N TYR A 107 -1.77 0.79 -3.36
CA TYR A 107 -2.94 0.71 -4.24
C TYR A 107 -4.27 1.07 -3.55
N ALA A 108 -4.50 0.53 -2.36
CA ALA A 108 -5.74 0.73 -1.62
C ALA A 108 -5.81 2.05 -0.82
N HIS A 109 -4.79 2.91 -0.89
CA HIS A 109 -4.62 3.99 0.08
C HIS A 109 -4.68 3.45 1.52
N SER A 110 -3.93 2.36 1.78
CA SER A 110 -4.06 1.58 3.01
C SER A 110 -2.96 1.89 4.01
N LEU A 111 -3.22 1.53 5.27
CA LEU A 111 -2.27 1.63 6.38
C LEU A 111 -1.36 0.39 6.48
N VAL A 112 -1.27 -0.42 5.41
CA VAL A 112 -0.62 -1.74 5.46
C VAL A 112 0.86 -1.71 5.78
N ALA A 113 1.53 -0.58 5.51
CA ALA A 113 2.92 -0.34 5.87
C ALA A 113 3.19 -0.53 7.38
N LEU A 114 2.17 -0.32 8.22
CA LEU A 114 2.24 -0.47 9.68
C LEU A 114 2.07 -1.93 10.16
N LYS A 115 1.71 -2.87 9.27
CA LYS A 115 1.26 -4.21 9.68
C LYS A 115 1.87 -5.37 8.91
N ASP A 116 1.97 -5.26 7.58
CA ASP A 116 2.43 -6.36 6.73
C ASP A 116 3.33 -5.84 5.61
N LYS A 117 4.65 -6.07 5.75
CA LYS A 117 5.65 -5.65 4.77
C LYS A 117 5.48 -6.32 3.40
N LYS A 118 4.99 -7.57 3.33
CA LYS A 118 4.83 -8.28 2.05
C LYS A 118 3.66 -7.72 1.29
N GLU A 119 2.53 -7.53 1.97
CA GLU A 119 1.35 -6.91 1.37
C GLU A 119 1.62 -5.45 0.99
N PHE A 120 2.37 -4.71 1.82
CA PHE A 120 2.81 -3.36 1.49
C PHE A 120 3.57 -3.33 0.16
N LYS A 121 4.61 -4.17 0.01
CA LYS A 121 5.37 -4.27 -1.25
C LYS A 121 4.48 -4.66 -2.43
N ARG A 122 3.51 -5.56 -2.23
CA ARG A 122 2.55 -5.98 -3.28
C ARG A 122 1.68 -4.82 -3.75
N GLN A 123 1.11 -4.04 -2.83
CA GLN A 123 0.26 -2.90 -3.17
C GLN A 123 1.04 -1.78 -3.84
N VAL A 124 2.28 -1.52 -3.41
CA VAL A 124 3.16 -0.51 -4.02
C VAL A 124 3.48 -0.89 -5.47
N GLN A 125 3.82 -2.16 -5.70
CA GLN A 125 4.08 -2.67 -7.05
C GLN A 125 2.84 -2.57 -7.94
N GLN A 126 1.68 -3.04 -7.46
CA GLN A 126 0.42 -2.97 -8.18
C GLN A 126 0.04 -1.53 -8.56
N HIS A 127 0.28 -0.58 -7.66
CA HIS A 127 0.01 0.84 -7.91
C HIS A 127 0.96 1.42 -8.95
N SER A 128 2.27 1.16 -8.83
CA SER A 128 3.26 1.61 -9.79
C SER A 128 2.97 1.10 -11.21
N GLU A 129 2.56 -0.17 -11.34
CA GLU A 129 2.16 -0.76 -12.62
C GLU A 129 0.92 -0.09 -13.20
N LYS A 130 -0.08 0.22 -12.38
CA LYS A 130 -1.30 0.90 -12.82
C LYS A 130 -1.03 2.33 -13.29
N ILE A 131 -0.13 3.06 -12.63
CA ILE A 131 0.31 4.39 -13.06
C ILE A 131 1.02 4.32 -14.42
N GLU A 132 1.95 3.37 -14.59
CA GLU A 132 2.63 3.18 -15.87
C GLU A 132 1.65 2.76 -16.98
N GLN A 133 0.71 1.86 -16.68
CA GLN A 133 -0.33 1.44 -17.62
C GLN A 133 -1.21 2.60 -18.10
N LEU A 134 -1.65 3.48 -17.19
CA LEU A 134 -2.59 4.54 -17.52
C LEU A 134 -1.92 5.77 -18.13
N PHE A 135 -0.74 6.14 -17.65
CA PHE A 135 -0.10 7.42 -17.98
C PHE A 135 1.20 7.26 -18.78
N GLY A 136 1.70 6.03 -18.97
CA GLY A 136 2.90 5.75 -19.75
C GLY A 136 4.20 6.23 -19.08
N VAL A 137 4.15 6.51 -17.78
CA VAL A 137 5.30 6.99 -17.00
C VAL A 137 5.54 6.07 -15.82
N LYS A 138 6.81 5.72 -15.60
CA LYS A 138 7.23 4.99 -14.41
C LYS A 138 7.45 5.97 -13.26
N PRO A 139 6.75 5.82 -12.11
CA PRO A 139 6.98 6.67 -10.95
C PRO A 139 8.41 6.56 -10.40
N LEU A 140 8.93 7.68 -9.91
CA LEU A 140 10.28 7.77 -9.32
C LEU A 140 10.24 8.14 -7.83
N THR A 141 9.15 8.77 -7.40
CA THR A 141 8.94 9.23 -6.04
C THR A 141 7.86 8.41 -5.36
N PHE A 142 8.13 8.01 -4.11
CA PHE A 142 7.16 7.35 -3.26
C PHE A 142 6.54 8.32 -2.27
N ARG A 143 5.23 8.21 -2.05
CA ARG A 143 4.58 8.75 -0.86
C ARG A 143 3.80 7.64 -0.20
N ASN A 144 3.88 7.54 1.12
CA ASN A 144 3.05 6.58 1.84
C ASN A 144 1.69 7.18 2.20
N THR A 145 0.73 6.32 2.51
CA THR A 145 -0.63 6.68 2.91
C THR A 145 -0.58 7.70 4.02
N GLU A 146 -1.26 8.84 3.83
CA GLU A 146 -1.35 9.91 4.83
C GLU A 146 0.01 10.51 5.23
N LEU A 147 0.95 10.51 4.28
CA LEU A 147 2.37 10.85 4.48
C LEU A 147 3.03 10.07 5.64
N ILE A 148 2.52 8.88 5.96
CA ILE A 148 2.98 8.09 7.10
C ILE A 148 4.44 7.65 6.90
N TYR A 149 5.29 7.97 7.87
CA TYR A 149 6.70 7.61 7.80
C TYR A 149 7.26 7.21 9.16
N SER A 150 8.14 6.22 9.12
CA SER A 150 9.13 5.89 10.14
C SER A 150 10.38 5.40 9.41
N ASP A 151 11.51 5.31 10.10
CA ASP A 151 12.73 4.76 9.52
C ASP A 151 12.52 3.33 8.99
N GLU A 152 11.68 2.53 9.64
CA GLU A 152 11.34 1.18 9.16
C GLU A 152 10.56 1.19 7.83
N ILE A 153 9.63 2.13 7.66
CA ILE A 153 8.91 2.31 6.40
C ILE A 153 9.87 2.82 5.33
N GLY A 154 10.76 3.75 5.69
CA GLY A 154 11.80 4.26 4.80
C GLY A 154 12.74 3.17 4.28
N GLU A 155 13.19 2.26 5.16
CA GLU A 155 13.96 1.08 4.78
C GLU A 155 13.19 0.22 3.76
N ALA A 156 11.92 -0.09 4.04
CA ALA A 156 11.09 -0.89 3.14
C ALA A 156 10.88 -0.22 1.76
N VAL A 157 10.81 1.12 1.72
CA VAL A 157 10.71 1.92 0.49
C VAL A 157 12.03 1.93 -0.28
N ASN A 158 13.16 2.09 0.42
CA ASN A 158 14.49 1.99 -0.17
C ASN A 158 14.75 0.60 -0.79
N ASP A 159 14.32 -0.47 -0.12
CA ASP A 159 14.38 -1.86 -0.62
C ASP A 159 13.64 -2.05 -1.95
N MET A 160 12.58 -1.27 -2.19
CA MET A 160 11.82 -1.29 -3.45
C MET A 160 12.50 -0.47 -4.55
N GLY A 161 13.62 0.20 -4.26
CA GLY A 161 14.43 0.94 -5.23
C GLY A 161 14.06 2.41 -5.41
N PHE A 162 13.20 2.97 -4.55
CA PHE A 162 12.92 4.39 -4.56
C PHE A 162 14.08 5.19 -3.96
N GLU A 163 14.41 6.31 -4.58
CA GLU A 163 15.45 7.25 -4.10
C GLU A 163 14.84 8.54 -3.53
N THR A 164 13.54 8.76 -3.72
CA THR A 164 12.82 9.95 -3.22
C THR A 164 11.55 9.53 -2.49
N MET A 165 11.38 10.02 -1.27
CA MET A 165 10.17 9.82 -0.48
C MET A 165 9.65 11.13 0.11
N LEU A 166 8.33 11.32 0.07
CA LEU A 166 7.65 12.44 0.72
C LEU A 166 7.17 12.04 2.12
N THR A 167 7.28 12.95 3.08
CA THR A 167 6.69 12.78 4.42
C THR A 167 6.38 14.12 5.10
N GLU A 168 5.86 14.08 6.33
CA GLU A 168 5.43 15.23 7.11
C GLU A 168 6.61 15.95 7.79
N GLY A 169 6.60 17.30 7.73
CA GLY A 169 7.51 18.16 8.49
C GLY A 169 7.12 18.31 9.96
N ALA A 170 6.95 17.21 10.68
CA ALA A 170 6.41 17.22 12.05
C ALA A 170 7.35 17.98 13.01
N LYS A 171 6.80 18.96 13.75
CA LYS A 171 7.57 19.80 14.68
C LYS A 171 8.37 18.99 15.70
N HIS A 172 7.78 17.92 16.23
CA HIS A 172 8.39 17.08 17.26
C HIS A 172 9.57 16.23 16.71
N ILE A 173 9.67 16.06 15.38
CA ILE A 173 10.81 15.43 14.70
C ILE A 173 11.86 16.47 14.32
N LEU A 174 11.42 17.59 13.75
CA LEU A 174 12.34 18.62 13.25
C LEU A 174 13.00 19.42 14.37
N GLY A 175 12.31 19.68 15.47
CA GLY A 175 12.79 20.58 16.52
C GLY A 175 13.09 21.97 15.95
N TRP A 176 14.37 22.32 15.85
CA TRP A 176 14.84 23.59 15.29
C TRP A 176 15.19 23.51 13.79
N LYS A 177 15.12 22.32 13.19
CA LYS A 177 15.41 22.09 11.76
C LYS A 177 14.26 22.61 10.88
N SER A 178 14.56 22.94 9.62
CA SER A 178 13.56 23.42 8.64
C SER A 178 12.99 22.26 7.81
N PRO A 179 11.68 22.21 7.52
CA PRO A 179 11.11 21.25 6.56
C PRO A 179 11.57 21.52 5.11
N ASN A 180 12.21 22.67 4.85
CA ASN A 180 12.55 23.15 3.52
C ASN A 180 13.94 22.72 3.03
N TYR A 181 14.48 21.63 3.60
CA TYR A 181 15.72 21.01 3.17
C TYR A 181 15.47 19.62 2.59
N VAL A 182 16.42 19.16 1.79
CA VAL A 182 16.53 17.74 1.45
C VAL A 182 17.20 17.02 2.62
N TYR A 183 16.53 16.01 3.15
CA TYR A 183 17.11 15.11 4.15
C TYR A 183 17.47 13.77 3.52
N GLU A 184 18.24 12.96 4.23
CA GLU A 184 18.43 11.56 3.88
C GLU A 184 17.91 10.65 4.99
N HIS A 185 17.52 9.43 4.60
CA HIS A 185 17.17 8.37 5.53
C HIS A 185 18.28 8.14 6.56
N ALA A 186 17.91 7.81 7.81
CA ALA A 186 18.84 7.58 8.91
C ALA A 186 19.97 6.58 8.56
N GLU A 187 19.62 5.51 7.85
CA GLU A 187 20.54 4.40 7.52
C GLU A 187 20.84 4.24 6.02
N HIS A 188 20.07 4.89 5.14
CA HIS A 188 20.16 4.70 3.69
C HIS A 188 20.35 6.03 2.97
N SER A 189 21.59 6.51 2.87
CA SER A 189 21.88 7.85 2.34
C SER A 189 21.43 8.10 0.89
N LYS A 190 21.09 7.05 0.13
CA LYS A 190 20.51 7.18 -1.21
C LYS A 190 19.03 7.59 -1.19
N LEU A 191 18.27 7.16 -0.19
CA LEU A 191 16.88 7.57 -0.04
C LEU A 191 16.83 8.97 0.55
N LYS A 192 16.38 9.92 -0.27
CA LYS A 192 16.17 11.32 0.12
C LYS A 192 14.73 11.56 0.55
N LEU A 193 14.58 12.41 1.56
CA LEU A 193 13.29 12.74 2.16
C LEU A 193 12.98 14.22 1.93
N LEU A 194 11.77 14.49 1.42
CA LEU A 194 11.20 15.82 1.31
C LEU A 194 10.04 15.96 2.28
N LEU A 195 10.07 17.02 3.08
CA LEU A 195 9.13 17.22 4.17
C LEU A 195 8.09 18.28 3.83
N LYS A 196 6.81 17.98 4.05
CA LYS A 196 5.73 18.96 3.92
C LYS A 196 6.04 20.20 4.77
N ASN A 197 5.99 21.38 4.15
CA ASN A 197 5.90 22.62 4.90
C ASN A 197 4.44 22.82 5.31
N TYR A 198 4.06 22.27 6.47
CA TYR A 198 2.64 22.20 6.84
C TYR A 198 2.04 23.59 7.00
N SER A 199 2.77 24.58 7.53
CA SER A 199 2.21 25.94 7.73
C SER A 199 1.73 26.53 6.40
N LEU A 200 2.62 26.61 5.41
CA LEU A 200 2.31 27.21 4.12
C LEU A 200 1.31 26.35 3.31
N SER A 201 1.40 25.02 3.42
CA SER A 201 0.46 24.12 2.74
C SER A 201 -0.96 24.26 3.31
N ASP A 202 -1.09 24.25 4.63
CA ASP A 202 -2.36 24.30 5.35
C ASP A 202 -3.03 25.68 5.25
N ASP A 203 -2.25 26.76 5.05
CA ASP A 203 -2.77 28.10 4.79
C ASP A 203 -3.57 28.15 3.47
N ILE A 204 -3.13 27.42 2.44
CA ILE A 204 -3.89 27.27 1.19
C ILE A 204 -5.03 26.26 1.38
N ALA A 205 -4.75 25.09 1.95
CA ALA A 205 -5.72 24.00 2.02
C ALA A 205 -6.93 24.32 2.90
N PHE A 206 -6.69 24.83 4.11
CA PHE A 206 -7.72 25.01 5.13
C PHE A 206 -8.10 26.47 5.35
N ARG A 207 -7.13 27.38 5.38
CA ARG A 207 -7.36 28.77 5.86
C ARG A 207 -7.73 29.77 4.76
N PHE A 208 -7.65 29.39 3.48
CA PHE A 208 -7.79 30.32 2.35
C PHE A 208 -9.07 31.17 2.39
N SER A 209 -10.23 30.56 2.70
CA SER A 209 -11.52 31.24 2.80
C SER A 209 -11.95 31.59 4.24
N THR A 210 -11.10 31.36 5.24
CA THR A 210 -11.38 31.58 6.66
C THR A 210 -11.28 33.06 7.02
N GLN A 211 -12.41 33.77 7.02
CA GLN A 211 -12.44 35.24 7.16
C GLN A 211 -12.03 35.76 8.56
N ASP A 212 -12.12 34.91 9.58
CA ASP A 212 -11.73 35.19 10.96
C ASP A 212 -10.25 34.87 11.26
N TRP A 213 -9.53 34.27 10.32
CA TRP A 213 -8.08 34.10 10.41
C TRP A 213 -7.36 35.45 10.28
N SER A 214 -6.38 35.72 11.15
CA SER A 214 -5.69 37.01 11.22
C SER A 214 -4.98 37.43 9.94
N GLU A 215 -4.61 36.47 9.08
CA GLU A 215 -3.95 36.74 7.80
C GLU A 215 -4.93 36.76 6.62
N TRP A 216 -6.24 36.66 6.83
CA TRP A 216 -7.22 36.79 5.75
C TRP A 216 -7.36 38.26 5.28
N PRO A 217 -7.48 38.53 3.97
CA PRO A 217 -7.46 37.57 2.86
C PRO A 217 -6.04 37.11 2.51
N LEU A 218 -5.95 35.85 2.03
CA LEU A 218 -4.71 35.31 1.49
C LEU A 218 -4.52 35.74 0.03
N THR A 219 -3.72 36.79 -0.20
CA THR A 219 -3.40 37.26 -1.56
C THR A 219 -2.12 36.62 -2.08
N THR A 220 -1.95 36.63 -3.41
CA THR A 220 -0.74 36.06 -4.04
C THR A 220 0.52 36.87 -3.74
N GLU A 221 0.42 38.20 -3.55
CA GLU A 221 1.53 39.05 -3.10
C GLU A 221 1.97 38.70 -1.69
N LYS A 222 1.00 38.51 -0.79
CA LYS A 222 1.25 38.13 0.60
C LYS A 222 1.94 36.76 0.65
N TYR A 223 1.39 35.78 -0.06
CA TYR A 223 1.94 34.44 -0.07
C TYR A 223 3.34 34.37 -0.71
N LEU A 224 3.59 35.10 -1.81
CA LEU A 224 4.94 35.21 -2.40
C LEU A 224 5.93 35.86 -1.41
N THR A 225 5.49 36.86 -0.64
CA THR A 225 6.33 37.48 0.41
C THR A 225 6.71 36.44 1.46
N TRP A 226 5.77 35.64 1.94
CA TRP A 226 6.06 34.55 2.89
C TRP A 226 7.03 33.51 2.32
N LEU A 227 6.87 33.12 1.04
CA LEU A 227 7.84 32.24 0.37
C LEU A 227 9.24 32.84 0.38
N LYS A 228 9.39 34.14 0.15
CA LYS A 228 10.68 34.83 0.16
C LYS A 228 11.30 34.93 1.54
N GLU A 229 10.47 35.10 2.57
CA GLU A 229 10.87 35.21 3.98
C GLU A 229 11.36 33.88 4.57
N VAL A 230 11.09 32.76 3.90
CA VAL A 230 11.78 31.49 4.18
C VAL A 230 13.30 31.71 4.12
N ASN A 231 14.04 31.10 5.05
CA ASN A 231 15.48 31.31 5.21
C ASN A 231 16.23 31.16 3.87
N ALA A 232 17.13 32.08 3.56
CA ALA A 232 17.87 32.09 2.30
C ALA A 232 18.71 30.82 2.05
N LYS A 233 19.01 30.04 3.10
CA LYS A 233 19.68 28.74 2.99
C LYS A 233 18.75 27.60 2.59
N ASP A 234 17.44 27.76 2.76
CA ASP A 234 16.45 26.72 2.47
C ASP A 234 16.43 26.45 0.97
N GLU A 235 16.43 25.16 0.61
CA GLU A 235 16.62 24.70 -0.77
C GLU A 235 15.29 24.58 -1.51
N VAL A 236 14.23 24.19 -0.79
CA VAL A 236 12.94 23.86 -1.38
C VAL A 236 11.77 24.16 -0.44
N VAL A 237 10.71 24.79 -0.93
CA VAL A 237 9.44 24.89 -0.22
C VAL A 237 8.47 23.83 -0.77
N ASN A 238 8.21 22.83 0.06
CA ASN A 238 7.32 21.70 -0.24
C ASN A 238 5.87 22.06 0.11
N LEU A 239 5.03 22.27 -0.90
CA LEU A 239 3.62 22.62 -0.78
C LEU A 239 2.77 21.39 -1.13
N PHE A 240 2.44 20.62 -0.09
CA PHE A 240 1.83 19.29 -0.19
C PHE A 240 0.41 19.34 0.39
N MET A 241 -0.60 19.06 -0.43
CA MET A 241 -2.02 19.22 -0.02
C MET A 241 -2.95 18.29 -0.79
N ASP A 242 -4.18 18.15 -0.30
CA ASP A 242 -5.24 17.43 -1.02
C ASP A 242 -5.62 18.21 -2.28
N TYR A 243 -5.83 17.51 -3.39
CA TYR A 243 -6.18 18.14 -4.65
C TYR A 243 -7.60 18.71 -4.64
N GLU A 244 -8.46 18.08 -3.84
CA GLU A 244 -9.81 18.49 -3.51
C GLU A 244 -9.84 19.83 -2.74
N THR A 245 -8.69 20.35 -2.30
CA THR A 245 -8.55 21.76 -1.90
C THR A 245 -9.16 22.69 -2.94
N PHE A 246 -8.92 22.45 -4.23
CA PHE A 246 -9.39 23.30 -5.32
C PHE A 246 -10.76 22.83 -5.81
N GLY A 247 -11.82 23.53 -5.44
CA GLY A 247 -13.18 23.30 -5.94
C GLY A 247 -14.07 22.43 -5.06
N GLU A 248 -13.52 21.69 -4.10
CA GLU A 248 -14.31 20.87 -3.16
C GLU A 248 -14.22 21.36 -1.71
N HIS A 249 -13.01 21.63 -1.18
CA HIS A 249 -12.84 22.22 0.15
C HIS A 249 -12.89 23.75 0.10
N GLN A 250 -12.19 24.34 -0.87
CA GLN A 250 -12.30 25.75 -1.22
C GLN A 250 -13.12 25.86 -2.51
N TRP A 251 -14.35 26.36 -2.40
CA TRP A 251 -15.27 26.48 -3.53
C TRP A 251 -14.73 27.45 -4.58
N ALA A 252 -15.12 27.28 -5.85
CA ALA A 252 -14.62 28.12 -6.95
C ALA A 252 -14.88 29.62 -6.72
N GLU A 253 -16.01 29.95 -6.09
CA GLU A 253 -16.44 31.31 -5.76
C GLU A 253 -15.51 32.00 -4.74
N THR A 254 -14.71 31.24 -3.99
CA THR A 254 -13.69 31.81 -3.09
C THR A 254 -12.53 32.44 -3.88
N GLY A 255 -12.39 32.12 -5.17
CA GLY A 255 -11.29 32.58 -6.01
C GLY A 255 -10.05 31.68 -5.95
N ILE A 256 -10.12 30.50 -5.34
CA ILE A 256 -8.96 29.60 -5.15
C ILE A 256 -8.27 29.22 -6.47
N PHE A 257 -9.03 29.02 -7.56
CA PHE A 257 -8.47 28.72 -8.88
C PHE A 257 -7.66 29.91 -9.42
N ASP A 258 -8.21 31.13 -9.31
CA ASP A 258 -7.51 32.34 -9.73
C ASP A 258 -6.28 32.61 -8.88
N PHE A 259 -6.38 32.36 -7.56
CA PHE A 259 -5.24 32.42 -6.66
C PHE A 259 -4.11 31.51 -7.15
N MET A 260 -4.39 30.23 -7.44
CA MET A 260 -3.37 29.29 -7.90
C MET A 260 -2.75 29.71 -9.25
N ARG A 261 -3.59 30.15 -10.20
CA ARG A 261 -3.13 30.65 -11.51
C ARG A 261 -2.19 31.84 -11.36
N ILE A 262 -2.59 32.84 -10.57
CA ILE A 262 -1.82 34.08 -10.39
C ILE A 262 -0.56 33.81 -9.55
N LEU A 263 -0.66 32.96 -8.51
CA LEU A 263 0.47 32.61 -7.66
C LEU A 263 1.58 31.93 -8.48
N ALA A 264 1.22 30.94 -9.31
CA ALA A 264 2.19 30.25 -10.16
C ALA A 264 2.91 31.23 -11.11
N SER A 265 2.15 32.08 -11.82
CA SER A 265 2.74 33.11 -12.70
C SER A 265 3.67 34.06 -11.95
N LYS A 266 3.27 34.52 -10.76
CA LYS A 266 4.09 35.44 -9.96
C LYS A 266 5.38 34.81 -9.44
N ILE A 267 5.33 33.56 -8.99
CA ILE A 267 6.53 32.84 -8.54
C ILE A 267 7.53 32.71 -9.70
N ILE A 268 7.06 32.47 -10.92
CA ILE A 268 7.91 32.38 -12.12
C ILE A 268 8.48 33.76 -12.49
N GLU A 269 7.63 34.79 -12.55
CA GLU A 269 8.03 36.16 -12.91
C GLU A 269 9.00 36.79 -11.91
N ASP A 270 8.92 36.37 -10.64
CA ASP A 270 9.82 36.82 -9.58
C ASP A 270 11.29 36.41 -9.81
N GLY A 271 11.52 35.25 -10.41
CA GLY A 271 12.86 34.75 -10.77
C GLY A 271 13.73 34.25 -9.62
N GLU A 272 13.30 34.36 -8.35
CA GLU A 272 14.04 33.76 -7.22
C GLU A 272 13.76 32.26 -7.06
N PHE A 273 12.62 31.81 -7.56
CA PHE A 273 12.11 30.45 -7.42
C PHE A 273 12.01 29.71 -8.75
N THR A 274 12.03 28.39 -8.69
CA THR A 274 11.75 27.51 -9.82
C THR A 274 10.82 26.38 -9.36
N PHE A 275 9.90 25.95 -10.23
CA PHE A 275 9.09 24.78 -9.93
C PHE A 275 9.84 23.50 -10.29
N LEU A 276 9.98 22.60 -9.32
CA LEU A 276 10.60 21.29 -9.51
C LEU A 276 9.66 20.17 -9.08
N LYS A 277 9.73 19.06 -9.83
CA LYS A 277 9.13 17.80 -9.41
C LYS A 277 9.93 17.21 -8.24
N PRO A 278 9.33 16.43 -7.32
CA PRO A 278 10.04 15.84 -6.19
C PRO A 278 11.35 15.13 -6.56
N SER A 279 11.33 14.31 -7.61
CA SER A 279 12.52 13.59 -8.10
C SER A 279 13.62 14.52 -8.64
N GLU A 280 13.24 15.71 -9.13
CA GLU A 280 14.20 16.73 -9.56
C GLU A 280 14.79 17.47 -8.37
N VAL A 281 14.00 17.74 -7.33
CA VAL A 281 14.46 18.36 -6.08
C VAL A 281 15.54 17.50 -5.44
N THR A 282 15.28 16.21 -5.23
CA THR A 282 16.23 15.31 -4.57
C THR A 282 17.49 15.02 -5.40
N LYS A 283 17.36 15.04 -6.74
CA LYS A 283 18.50 14.88 -7.64
C LYS A 283 19.43 16.10 -7.66
N GLN A 284 18.88 17.30 -7.49
CA GLN A 284 19.64 18.55 -7.52
C GLN A 284 20.12 19.00 -6.13
N GLY A 285 19.30 18.76 -5.10
CA GLY A 285 19.53 19.22 -3.74
C GLY A 285 20.63 18.44 -3.02
N GLN A 286 21.32 19.13 -2.11
CA GLN A 286 22.30 18.49 -1.25
C GLN A 286 21.64 18.15 0.09
N SER A 287 21.74 16.89 0.50
CA SER A 287 21.19 16.52 1.80
C SER A 287 21.90 17.29 2.92
N VAL A 288 21.13 17.97 3.77
CA VAL A 288 21.67 18.66 4.95
C VAL A 288 21.98 17.71 6.11
N GLY A 289 21.58 16.45 5.97
CA GLY A 289 21.90 15.39 6.90
C GLY A 289 20.78 14.37 7.07
N LYS A 290 21.01 13.46 8.00
CA LYS A 290 20.10 12.37 8.34
C LYS A 290 18.89 12.87 9.13
N LEU A 291 17.71 12.38 8.76
CA LEU A 291 16.50 12.47 9.56
C LEU A 291 16.26 11.12 10.22
N HIS A 292 16.02 11.12 11.53
CA HIS A 292 15.76 9.91 12.32
C HIS A 292 14.35 10.00 12.88
N VAL A 293 13.49 9.06 12.49
CA VAL A 293 12.06 9.02 12.83
C VAL A 293 11.73 7.62 13.36
N PRO A 294 11.94 7.37 14.66
CA PRO A 294 11.80 6.02 15.21
C PRO A 294 10.34 5.56 15.32
N ASN A 295 9.38 6.49 15.44
CA ASN A 295 7.96 6.18 15.55
C ASN A 295 7.19 6.75 14.35
N PRO A 296 6.13 6.06 13.86
CA PRO A 296 5.32 6.56 12.76
C PRO A 296 4.75 7.95 13.01
N ILE A 297 5.05 8.87 12.10
CA ILE A 297 4.42 10.20 12.00
C ILE A 297 3.43 10.22 10.83
N SER A 298 2.54 11.20 10.80
CA SER A 298 1.60 11.46 9.69
C SER A 298 1.34 12.95 9.58
N TRP A 299 0.78 13.39 8.46
CA TRP A 299 0.35 14.78 8.26
C TRP A 299 -1.01 15.13 8.90
N ALA A 300 -1.70 14.16 9.51
CA ALA A 300 -3.03 14.36 10.11
C ALA A 300 -2.97 14.85 11.56
N ASP A 301 -4.00 15.61 11.92
CA ASP A 301 -4.27 16.19 13.25
C ASP A 301 -3.07 16.95 13.86
N GLU A 302 -3.26 17.68 14.96
CA GLU A 302 -2.18 18.47 15.56
C GLU A 302 -0.98 17.61 16.02
N GLU A 303 -1.24 16.38 16.47
CA GLU A 303 -0.20 15.49 17.01
C GLU A 303 0.78 14.98 15.95
N ARG A 304 0.39 14.98 14.67
CA ARG A 304 1.20 14.50 13.53
C ARG A 304 1.66 13.05 13.69
N ASP A 305 0.76 12.19 14.15
CA ASP A 305 0.97 10.77 14.36
C ASP A 305 -0.15 9.92 13.74
N VAL A 306 -0.18 8.61 14.01
CA VAL A 306 -1.16 7.68 13.41
C VAL A 306 -2.49 7.58 14.19
N SER A 307 -2.69 8.36 15.25
CA SER A 307 -3.83 8.22 16.15
C SER A 307 -5.17 8.68 15.54
N ALA A 308 -5.16 9.35 14.38
CA ALA A 308 -6.36 9.58 13.58
C ALA A 308 -6.98 8.26 13.05
N TRP A 309 -6.17 7.21 12.88
CA TRP A 309 -6.61 5.90 12.39
C TRP A 309 -6.44 4.77 13.40
N LEU A 310 -5.55 4.91 14.37
CA LEU A 310 -5.19 3.91 15.38
C LEU A 310 -5.09 4.55 16.77
N GLY A 311 -6.13 5.28 17.16
CA GLY A 311 -6.18 6.04 18.42
C GLY A 311 -7.17 5.48 19.44
N ASN A 312 -7.95 4.46 19.11
CA ASN A 312 -8.94 3.87 20.01
C ASN A 312 -9.18 2.36 19.75
N GLU A 313 -9.85 1.69 20.69
CA GLU A 313 -10.07 0.23 20.65
C GLU A 313 -10.87 -0.25 19.42
N MET A 314 -11.83 0.54 18.91
CA MET A 314 -12.62 0.16 17.73
C MET A 314 -11.74 0.12 16.47
N GLN A 315 -10.90 1.15 16.33
CA GLN A 315 -9.92 1.24 15.25
C GLN A 315 -8.92 0.08 15.30
N ASP A 316 -8.35 -0.18 16.48
CA ASP A 316 -7.40 -1.27 16.69
C ASP A 316 -8.01 -2.65 16.42
N GLU A 317 -9.26 -2.88 16.83
CA GLU A 317 -9.98 -4.12 16.57
C GLU A 317 -10.25 -4.33 15.07
N ALA A 318 -10.77 -3.31 14.40
CA ALA A 318 -11.07 -3.36 12.96
C ALA A 318 -9.79 -3.62 12.14
N PHE A 319 -8.74 -2.85 12.42
CA PHE A 319 -7.44 -2.98 11.78
C PHE A 319 -6.81 -4.35 12.04
N GLY A 320 -6.82 -4.80 13.30
CA GLY A 320 -6.29 -6.09 13.71
C GLY A 320 -6.99 -7.25 13.02
N LYS A 321 -8.33 -7.24 12.97
CA LYS A 321 -9.12 -8.31 12.33
C LYS A 321 -8.95 -8.34 10.83
N LEU A 322 -8.89 -7.19 10.15
CA LEU A 322 -8.67 -7.16 8.70
C LEU A 322 -7.34 -7.80 8.30
N TYR A 323 -6.25 -7.43 8.98
CA TYR A 323 -4.91 -7.92 8.64
C TYR A 323 -4.63 -9.32 9.20
N ALA A 324 -5.43 -9.81 10.15
CA ALA A 324 -5.41 -11.23 10.51
C ALA A 324 -5.77 -12.15 9.32
N LEU A 325 -6.43 -11.61 8.29
CA LEU A 325 -6.83 -12.35 7.09
C LEU A 325 -5.72 -12.41 6.03
N ALA A 326 -4.66 -11.62 6.18
CA ALA A 326 -3.57 -11.54 5.19
C ALA A 326 -2.95 -12.91 4.86
N PRO A 327 -2.68 -13.82 5.82
CA PRO A 327 -2.19 -15.16 5.52
C PRO A 327 -3.13 -15.99 4.64
N GLN A 328 -4.45 -15.89 4.85
CA GLN A 328 -5.44 -16.59 4.01
C GLN A 328 -5.52 -15.96 2.61
N MET A 329 -5.45 -14.63 2.53
CA MET A 329 -5.47 -13.90 1.26
C MET A 329 -4.31 -14.25 0.33
N LEU A 330 -3.16 -14.70 0.86
CA LEU A 330 -2.05 -15.21 0.03
C LEU A 330 -2.43 -16.44 -0.82
N TYR A 331 -3.41 -17.22 -0.37
CA TYR A 331 -3.90 -18.42 -1.08
C TYR A 331 -5.19 -18.17 -1.87
N CYS A 332 -5.79 -16.99 -1.69
CA CYS A 332 -6.96 -16.58 -2.44
C CYS A 332 -6.56 -16.25 -3.88
N GLU A 333 -7.19 -16.91 -4.86
CA GLU A 333 -7.02 -16.58 -6.29
C GLU A 333 -8.26 -15.90 -6.87
N ASN A 334 -9.34 -15.80 -6.09
CA ASN A 334 -10.56 -15.15 -6.50
C ASN A 334 -10.35 -13.62 -6.56
N GLU A 335 -10.31 -13.09 -7.78
CA GLU A 335 -10.03 -11.67 -8.03
C GLU A 335 -11.10 -10.74 -7.43
N TYR A 336 -12.35 -11.18 -7.31
CA TYR A 336 -13.39 -10.39 -6.65
C TYR A 336 -13.10 -10.24 -5.15
N LEU A 337 -12.72 -11.33 -4.47
CA LEU A 337 -12.34 -11.27 -3.05
C LEU A 337 -11.07 -10.44 -2.83
N LYS A 338 -10.07 -10.55 -3.71
CA LYS A 338 -8.87 -9.69 -3.64
C LYS A 338 -9.23 -8.21 -3.77
N ARG A 339 -10.14 -7.88 -4.68
CA ARG A 339 -10.60 -6.49 -4.88
C ARG A 339 -11.40 -5.99 -3.69
N ASP A 340 -12.34 -6.78 -3.17
CA ASP A 340 -13.09 -6.44 -1.96
C ASP A 340 -12.15 -6.22 -0.77
N TRP A 341 -11.14 -7.08 -0.60
CA TRP A 341 -10.14 -6.93 0.45
C TRP A 341 -9.30 -5.65 0.31
N LEU A 342 -8.94 -5.25 -0.92
CA LEU A 342 -8.27 -3.97 -1.15
C LEU A 342 -9.16 -2.80 -0.72
N LYS A 343 -10.44 -2.80 -1.10
CA LYS A 343 -11.37 -1.74 -0.67
C LYS A 343 -11.48 -1.66 0.85
N LEU A 344 -11.61 -2.80 1.53
CA LEU A 344 -11.68 -2.86 2.99
C LEU A 344 -10.42 -2.36 3.71
N GLN A 345 -9.28 -2.29 3.03
CA GLN A 345 -8.02 -1.76 3.56
C GLN A 345 -7.89 -0.24 3.46
N THR A 346 -8.80 0.45 2.78
CA THR A 346 -8.76 1.90 2.61
C THR A 346 -8.72 2.61 3.98
N SER A 347 -7.78 3.53 4.16
CA SER A 347 -7.54 4.21 5.45
C SER A 347 -8.78 4.90 6.01
N ASP A 348 -9.62 5.44 5.14
CA ASP A 348 -10.85 6.16 5.47
C ASP A 348 -11.78 5.37 6.39
N HIS A 349 -11.85 4.05 6.23
CA HIS A 349 -12.69 3.22 7.09
C HIS A 349 -12.29 3.33 8.56
N PHE A 350 -10.99 3.37 8.85
CA PHE A 350 -10.49 3.56 10.22
C PHE A 350 -10.62 5.02 10.66
N TYR A 351 -10.44 5.97 9.74
CA TYR A 351 -10.64 7.40 10.03
C TYR A 351 -12.08 7.69 10.46
N TYR A 352 -13.07 7.06 9.83
CA TYR A 352 -14.49 7.19 10.20
C TYR A 352 -14.81 6.66 11.61
N MET A 353 -13.92 5.85 12.20
CA MET A 353 -14.02 5.34 13.57
C MET A 353 -13.25 6.19 14.59
N CYS A 354 -12.63 7.30 14.17
CA CYS A 354 -11.91 8.20 15.06
C CYS A 354 -12.86 8.83 16.09
N THR A 355 -12.39 9.06 17.32
CA THR A 355 -13.19 9.63 18.41
C THR A 355 -12.71 11.00 18.92
N LYS A 356 -11.68 11.60 18.29
CA LYS A 356 -11.03 12.87 18.69
C LYS A 356 -11.87 14.15 18.49
N TRP A 357 -13.20 14.04 18.45
CA TRP A 357 -14.19 15.03 18.01
C TRP A 357 -14.27 16.39 18.72
N TYR A 358 -13.35 16.76 19.61
CA TYR A 358 -13.52 17.94 20.47
C TYR A 358 -12.48 19.05 20.34
N ALA A 359 -11.45 18.91 19.49
CA ALA A 359 -10.49 19.99 19.21
C ALA A 359 -10.49 20.45 17.73
N ASP A 360 -10.54 19.53 16.76
CA ASP A 360 -10.40 19.79 15.31
C ASP A 360 -11.70 19.51 14.49
N GLY A 361 -12.86 19.65 15.15
CA GLY A 361 -14.15 19.04 14.78
C GLY A 361 -14.86 19.47 13.48
N ASP A 362 -14.24 20.25 12.60
CA ASP A 362 -14.86 20.69 11.32
C ASP A 362 -14.50 19.79 10.13
N VAL A 363 -13.28 19.23 10.07
CA VAL A 363 -12.87 18.35 8.97
C VAL A 363 -13.51 16.96 9.13
N HIS A 364 -13.41 16.37 10.32
CA HIS A 364 -13.91 15.01 10.60
C HIS A 364 -15.42 14.85 10.34
N LYS A 365 -16.24 15.91 10.54
CA LYS A 365 -17.71 15.84 10.33
C LYS A 365 -18.09 15.91 8.85
N TYR A 366 -17.27 16.58 8.03
CA TYR A 366 -17.58 16.81 6.62
C TYR A 366 -17.40 15.53 5.79
N PHE A 367 -16.46 14.65 6.16
CA PHE A 367 -16.10 13.47 5.36
C PHE A 367 -16.70 12.14 5.83
N ASN A 368 -17.22 12.05 7.06
CA ASN A 368 -17.73 10.79 7.60
C ASN A 368 -19.16 10.50 7.09
N PRO A 369 -19.40 9.41 6.31
CA PRO A 369 -20.73 9.08 5.82
C PRO A 369 -21.65 8.50 6.90
N TYR A 370 -21.13 8.28 8.12
CA TYR A 370 -21.88 7.67 9.22
C TYR A 370 -22.28 8.70 10.29
N PRO A 371 -23.43 8.52 10.96
CA PRO A 371 -23.88 9.41 12.04
C PRO A 371 -22.95 9.45 13.26
N SER A 372 -22.14 8.39 13.47
CA SER A 372 -21.18 8.33 14.57
C SER A 372 -20.05 7.34 14.26
N PRO A 373 -18.89 7.45 14.93
CA PRO A 373 -17.81 6.47 14.85
C PRO A 373 -18.24 5.04 15.20
N TYR A 374 -19.18 4.90 16.14
CA TYR A 374 -19.74 3.60 16.52
C TYR A 374 -20.55 2.96 15.39
N GLU A 375 -21.32 3.76 14.64
CA GLU A 375 -22.04 3.26 13.47
C GLU A 375 -21.09 2.87 12.34
N ALA A 376 -20.01 3.64 12.13
CA ALA A 376 -18.95 3.30 11.17
C ALA A 376 -18.30 1.94 11.52
N PHE A 377 -17.93 1.77 12.79
CA PHE A 377 -17.35 0.52 13.30
C PHE A 377 -18.31 -0.67 13.12
N ILE A 378 -19.56 -0.57 13.58
CA ILE A 378 -20.55 -1.65 13.45
C ILE A 378 -20.77 -2.02 11.97
N ASN A 379 -20.89 -1.03 11.09
CA ASN A 379 -21.08 -1.27 9.67
C ASN A 379 -19.89 -2.01 9.06
N TYR A 380 -18.67 -1.52 9.31
CA TYR A 380 -17.43 -2.11 8.84
C TYR A 380 -17.25 -3.55 9.36
N MET A 381 -17.51 -3.78 10.65
CA MET A 381 -17.38 -5.11 11.25
C MET A 381 -18.38 -6.13 10.70
N ASN A 382 -19.60 -5.71 10.35
CA ASN A 382 -20.55 -6.61 9.68
C ASN A 382 -20.08 -6.96 8.26
N VAL A 383 -19.56 -5.98 7.51
CA VAL A 383 -18.98 -6.24 6.18
C VAL A 383 -17.78 -7.17 6.26
N LEU A 384 -16.86 -6.92 7.21
CA LEU A 384 -15.69 -7.75 7.42
C LEU A 384 -16.06 -9.18 7.83
N ALA A 385 -17.13 -9.36 8.63
CA ALA A 385 -17.64 -10.66 9.00
C ALA A 385 -18.19 -11.44 7.79
N ASP A 386 -18.95 -10.80 6.89
CA ASP A 386 -19.41 -11.44 5.65
C ASP A 386 -18.25 -11.77 4.72
N PHE A 387 -17.30 -10.84 4.57
CA PHE A 387 -16.08 -11.06 3.80
C PHE A 387 -15.30 -12.27 4.31
N GLN A 388 -15.17 -12.42 5.64
CA GLN A 388 -14.50 -13.57 6.24
C GLN A 388 -15.19 -14.88 5.89
N ILE A 389 -16.52 -14.95 5.96
CA ILE A 389 -17.28 -16.15 5.59
C ILE A 389 -16.98 -16.54 4.14
N ARG A 390 -17.05 -15.57 3.21
CA ARG A 390 -16.76 -15.83 1.79
C ARG A 390 -15.32 -16.28 1.57
N LEU A 391 -14.35 -15.68 2.27
CA LEU A 391 -12.95 -16.08 2.19
C LEU A 391 -12.75 -17.50 2.71
N ASP A 392 -13.34 -17.83 3.86
CA ASP A 392 -13.27 -19.18 4.42
C ASP A 392 -13.93 -20.20 3.51
N GLU A 393 -15.07 -19.89 2.88
CA GLU A 393 -15.71 -20.75 1.88
C GLU A 393 -14.83 -20.96 0.65
N GLU A 394 -14.22 -19.91 0.09
CA GLU A 394 -13.28 -20.02 -1.05
C GLU A 394 -12.09 -20.90 -0.70
N ILE A 395 -11.46 -20.67 0.46
CA ILE A 395 -10.33 -21.47 0.92
C ILE A 395 -10.76 -22.91 1.23
N ASN A 396 -11.95 -23.12 1.79
CA ASN A 396 -12.48 -24.45 2.09
C ASN A 396 -12.88 -25.20 0.82
N LEU A 397 -13.46 -24.55 -0.19
CA LEU A 397 -13.74 -25.13 -1.51
C LEU A 397 -12.45 -25.58 -2.19
N LYS A 398 -11.38 -24.78 -2.08
CA LYS A 398 -10.04 -25.21 -2.51
C LYS A 398 -9.45 -26.31 -1.64
N SER A 399 -9.76 -26.35 -0.35
CA SER A 399 -9.38 -27.46 0.53
C SER A 399 -10.14 -28.75 0.19
N ILE A 400 -11.33 -28.64 -0.41
CA ILE A 400 -12.14 -29.75 -0.94
C ILE A 400 -11.58 -30.22 -2.29
N ASP A 401 -11.14 -29.31 -3.17
CA ASP A 401 -10.44 -29.66 -4.42
C ASP A 401 -9.03 -30.24 -4.15
N GLY A 402 -8.34 -29.71 -3.14
CA GLY A 402 -7.11 -30.26 -2.56
C GLY A 402 -7.35 -31.40 -1.56
N SER A 403 -8.59 -31.81 -1.30
CA SER A 403 -8.88 -32.89 -0.34
C SER A 403 -8.44 -34.24 -0.87
N GLU A 404 -8.45 -34.45 -2.18
CA GLU A 404 -7.90 -35.66 -2.79
C GLU A 404 -6.38 -35.71 -2.56
N GLU A 405 -5.67 -34.60 -2.81
CA GLU A 405 -4.21 -34.52 -2.65
C GLU A 405 -3.78 -34.55 -1.17
N ARG A 406 -4.55 -33.90 -0.28
CA ARG A 406 -4.32 -33.88 1.17
C ARG A 406 -4.68 -35.20 1.81
N LYS A 407 -5.75 -35.87 1.37
CA LYS A 407 -6.10 -37.23 1.79
C LYS A 407 -5.09 -38.24 1.26
N ILE A 408 -4.61 -38.09 0.03
CA ILE A 408 -3.50 -38.90 -0.50
C ILE A 408 -2.23 -38.64 0.31
N LEU A 409 -1.92 -37.40 0.68
CA LEU A 409 -0.77 -37.06 1.51
C LEU A 409 -0.91 -37.65 2.92
N GLU A 410 -2.10 -37.54 3.54
CA GLU A 410 -2.41 -38.12 4.85
C GLU A 410 -2.38 -39.65 4.82
N GLU A 411 -2.93 -40.29 3.79
CA GLU A 411 -2.83 -41.73 3.54
C GLU A 411 -1.38 -42.17 3.27
N SER A 412 -0.61 -41.39 2.49
CA SER A 412 0.82 -41.66 2.22
C SER A 412 1.68 -41.52 3.47
N LEU A 413 1.41 -40.51 4.32
CA LEU A 413 2.11 -40.28 5.58
C LEU A 413 1.72 -41.34 6.63
N ALA A 414 0.44 -41.73 6.67
CA ALA A 414 -0.05 -42.80 7.53
C ALA A 414 0.59 -44.14 7.18
N ASP A 415 0.68 -44.50 5.90
CA ASP A 415 1.36 -45.72 5.46
C ASP A 415 2.90 -45.59 5.55
N MET A 416 3.49 -44.39 5.51
CA MET A 416 4.92 -44.18 5.79
C MET A 416 5.29 -44.54 7.23
N SER A 417 4.36 -44.42 8.19
CA SER A 417 4.59 -44.84 9.58
C SER A 417 4.95 -46.34 9.67
N ILE A 418 4.49 -47.16 8.72
CA ILE A 418 4.81 -48.59 8.62
C ILE A 418 6.32 -48.80 8.45
N ILE A 419 7.04 -47.86 7.83
CA ILE A 419 8.50 -47.93 7.68
C ILE A 419 9.18 -47.96 9.06
N ASN A 420 8.65 -47.22 10.04
CA ASN A 420 9.16 -47.20 11.41
C ASN A 420 8.91 -48.52 12.15
N GLU A 421 7.93 -49.31 11.70
CA GLU A 421 7.58 -50.61 12.28
C GLU A 421 8.31 -51.78 11.59
N LEU A 422 9.06 -51.53 10.51
CA LEU A 422 9.83 -52.57 9.83
C LEU A 422 11.01 -53.04 10.71
N SER A 423 11.13 -54.36 10.89
CA SER A 423 12.37 -54.95 11.41
C SER A 423 13.57 -54.52 10.56
N LEU A 424 14.76 -54.41 11.18
CA LEU A 424 15.99 -53.99 10.51
C LEU A 424 16.29 -54.78 9.21
N THR A 425 15.97 -56.08 9.18
CA THR A 425 16.14 -56.93 7.99
C THR A 425 15.23 -56.51 6.85
N LYS A 426 13.95 -56.24 7.14
CA LYS A 426 12.97 -55.77 6.14
C LYS A 426 13.28 -54.36 5.69
N PHE A 427 13.70 -53.48 6.60
CA PHE A 427 14.11 -52.13 6.26
C PHE A 427 15.34 -52.09 5.34
N ARG A 428 16.34 -52.96 5.58
CA ARG A 428 17.49 -53.12 4.66
C ARG A 428 17.08 -53.62 3.28
N LEU A 429 16.11 -54.54 3.20
CA LEU A 429 15.58 -55.02 1.93
C LEU A 429 14.83 -53.90 1.19
N PHE A 430 14.06 -53.10 1.92
CA PHE A 430 13.37 -51.92 1.38
C PHE A 430 14.34 -50.90 0.81
N LEU A 431 15.36 -50.51 1.60
CA LEU A 431 16.40 -49.61 1.14
C LEU A 431 17.21 -50.20 -0.02
N LYS A 432 17.31 -51.52 -0.17
CA LYS A 432 17.97 -52.15 -1.32
C LYS A 432 17.12 -52.06 -2.59
N GLU A 433 15.81 -52.24 -2.49
CA GLU A 433 14.90 -52.33 -3.65
C GLU A 433 14.27 -51.00 -4.09
N ILE A 434 14.13 -50.02 -3.20
CA ILE A 434 13.52 -48.72 -3.55
C ILE A 434 14.35 -47.95 -4.58
N ARG A 435 13.72 -47.30 -5.57
CA ARG A 435 14.46 -46.48 -6.55
C ARG A 435 15.00 -45.21 -5.87
N ILE A 436 16.19 -44.76 -6.26
CA ILE A 436 16.80 -43.54 -5.68
C ILE A 436 15.86 -42.34 -5.77
N LYS A 437 15.19 -42.15 -6.91
CA LYS A 437 14.23 -41.05 -7.09
C LYS A 437 13.05 -41.11 -6.12
N ASP A 438 12.52 -42.29 -5.82
CA ASP A 438 11.39 -42.43 -4.91
C ASP A 438 11.88 -42.22 -3.47
N LEU A 439 13.05 -42.78 -3.14
CA LEU A 439 13.68 -42.60 -1.84
C LEU A 439 14.00 -41.13 -1.57
N TYR A 440 14.44 -40.37 -2.58
CA TYR A 440 14.73 -38.94 -2.45
C TYR A 440 13.48 -38.16 -2.08
N VAL A 441 12.40 -38.41 -2.80
CA VAL A 441 11.10 -37.82 -2.50
C VAL A 441 10.61 -38.22 -1.11
N LEU A 442 10.70 -39.50 -0.71
CA LEU A 442 10.31 -39.89 0.66
C LEU A 442 11.18 -39.21 1.72
N TYR A 443 12.49 -39.14 1.50
CA TYR A 443 13.47 -38.63 2.46
C TYR A 443 13.19 -37.18 2.85
N ALA A 444 12.70 -36.34 1.93
CA ALA A 444 12.33 -34.95 2.21
C ALA A 444 11.22 -34.83 3.27
N PHE A 445 10.35 -35.83 3.40
CA PHE A 445 9.18 -35.84 4.29
C PHE A 445 9.34 -36.78 5.50
N MET A 446 10.50 -37.44 5.65
CA MET A 446 10.80 -38.25 6.83
C MET A 446 11.10 -37.37 8.05
N SER A 447 10.77 -37.85 9.24
CA SER A 447 11.28 -37.29 10.50
C SER A 447 12.82 -37.36 10.55
N GLU A 448 13.47 -36.46 11.28
CA GLU A 448 14.94 -36.43 11.40
C GLU A 448 15.55 -37.75 11.90
N ASP A 449 14.89 -38.45 12.83
CA ASP A 449 15.35 -39.76 13.32
C ASP A 449 15.33 -40.84 12.22
N LEU A 450 14.26 -40.86 11.41
CA LEU A 450 14.12 -41.79 10.29
C LEU A 450 15.09 -41.46 9.15
N LYS A 451 15.35 -40.17 8.87
CA LYS A 451 16.38 -39.74 7.91
C LYS A 451 17.77 -40.24 8.33
N LYS A 452 18.10 -40.07 9.61
CA LYS A 452 19.35 -40.56 10.19
C LYS A 452 19.46 -42.08 10.07
N TRP A 453 18.43 -42.80 10.52
CA TRP A 453 18.41 -44.26 10.45
C TRP A 453 18.47 -44.80 9.02
N THR A 454 17.80 -44.14 8.07
CA THR A 454 17.87 -44.43 6.63
C THR A 454 19.29 -44.29 6.11
N THR A 455 19.96 -43.17 6.43
CA THR A 455 21.33 -42.87 5.99
C THR A 455 22.34 -43.86 6.56
N GLU A 456 22.20 -44.22 7.84
CA GLU A 456 23.08 -45.17 8.53
C GLU A 456 22.90 -46.63 8.07
N THR A 457 21.68 -47.00 7.67
CA THR A 457 21.35 -48.36 7.25
C THR A 457 21.61 -48.61 5.76
N MET A 458 21.70 -47.54 4.96
CA MET A 458 21.90 -47.63 3.51
C MET A 458 23.28 -48.18 3.14
N GLN A 459 23.32 -49.06 2.14
CA GLN A 459 24.60 -49.58 1.64
C GLN A 459 25.44 -48.47 0.99
N ARG A 460 26.75 -48.50 1.23
CA ARG A 460 27.71 -47.46 0.80
C ARG A 460 27.61 -47.06 -0.68
N LYS A 461 27.34 -48.02 -1.58
CA LYS A 461 27.16 -47.73 -3.01
C LYS A 461 25.90 -46.89 -3.26
N LYS A 462 24.79 -47.30 -2.67
CA LYS A 462 23.48 -46.64 -2.83
C LYS A 462 23.43 -45.28 -2.14
N LEU A 463 24.12 -45.13 -1.01
CA LEU A 463 24.27 -43.84 -0.33
C LEU A 463 24.99 -42.79 -1.20
N LYS A 464 26.04 -43.19 -1.93
CA LYS A 464 26.71 -42.30 -2.89
C LYS A 464 25.80 -41.88 -4.04
N GLU A 465 25.03 -42.83 -4.58
CA GLU A 465 24.06 -42.55 -5.64
C GLU A 465 22.95 -41.59 -5.14
N PHE A 466 22.50 -41.78 -3.90
CA PHE A 466 21.51 -40.93 -3.25
C PHE A 466 22.02 -39.49 -3.05
N GLN A 467 23.22 -39.32 -2.51
CA GLN A 467 23.83 -38.01 -2.26
C GLN A 467 24.11 -37.22 -3.54
N LEU A 468 24.44 -37.90 -4.64
CA LEU A 468 24.59 -37.27 -5.95
C LEU A 468 23.25 -36.72 -6.43
N PHE A 469 22.19 -37.53 -6.32
CA PHE A 469 20.85 -37.19 -6.76
C PHE A 469 20.23 -36.02 -5.96
N THR A 470 20.52 -35.93 -4.66
CA THR A 470 19.98 -34.89 -3.77
C THR A 470 20.49 -33.49 -4.10
N ASN A 471 21.71 -33.36 -4.63
CA ASN A 471 22.32 -32.06 -4.92
C ASN A 471 21.79 -31.42 -6.21
N GLU A 472 21.11 -32.18 -7.06
CA GLU A 472 20.74 -31.77 -8.42
C GLU A 472 19.24 -31.47 -8.58
N ASN A 473 18.41 -31.69 -7.55
CA ASN A 473 16.95 -31.66 -7.68
C ASN A 473 16.27 -30.84 -6.56
N GLN A 474 15.08 -30.31 -6.84
CA GLN A 474 14.17 -29.68 -5.88
C GLN A 474 12.76 -30.29 -6.04
N HIS A 475 11.92 -30.19 -5.01
CA HIS A 475 10.66 -30.93 -4.92
C HIS A 475 9.40 -30.06 -5.03
N THR A 476 8.35 -30.65 -5.59
CA THR A 476 6.95 -30.19 -5.52
C THR A 476 6.06 -31.24 -4.82
N LEU A 477 4.88 -30.86 -4.33
CA LEU A 477 3.92 -31.79 -3.69
C LEU A 477 3.44 -32.90 -4.64
N LYS A 478 3.38 -32.61 -5.95
CA LYS A 478 3.03 -33.57 -7.01
C LYS A 478 4.03 -34.71 -7.13
N ASP A 479 5.29 -34.48 -6.76
CA ASP A 479 6.34 -35.50 -6.82
C ASP A 479 6.14 -36.59 -5.77
N LEU A 480 5.58 -36.25 -4.61
CA LEU A 480 5.29 -37.20 -3.52
C LEU A 480 4.19 -38.20 -3.90
N ASN A 481 3.12 -37.72 -4.52
CA ASN A 481 2.03 -38.58 -4.99
C ASN A 481 2.53 -39.63 -6.01
N ASN A 482 3.38 -39.21 -6.95
CA ASN A 482 3.96 -40.09 -7.96
C ASN A 482 4.97 -41.11 -7.38
N ALA A 483 5.68 -40.75 -6.30
CA ALA A 483 6.61 -41.63 -5.61
C ALA A 483 5.92 -42.64 -4.69
N TRP A 484 4.75 -42.30 -4.13
CA TRP A 484 4.08 -43.13 -3.12
C TRP A 484 3.54 -44.46 -3.67
N ILE A 485 2.93 -44.45 -4.86
CA ILE A 485 2.36 -45.65 -5.51
C ILE A 485 3.39 -46.80 -5.66
N PRO A 486 4.61 -46.57 -6.20
CA PRO A 486 5.63 -47.63 -6.29
C PRO A 486 6.20 -48.02 -4.92
N VAL A 487 6.29 -47.09 -3.97
CA VAL A 487 6.79 -47.34 -2.61
C VAL A 487 5.86 -48.24 -1.83
N SER A 488 4.55 -47.95 -1.83
CA SER A 488 3.55 -48.77 -1.13
C SER A 488 3.48 -50.20 -1.68
N LYS A 489 3.61 -50.39 -3.00
CA LYS A 489 3.71 -51.72 -3.62
C LYS A 489 4.94 -52.48 -3.14
N LEU A 490 6.09 -51.80 -3.05
CA LEU A 490 7.32 -52.40 -2.54
C LEU A 490 7.22 -52.76 -1.05
N LEU A 491 6.65 -51.88 -0.23
CA LEU A 491 6.43 -52.15 1.19
C LEU A 491 5.51 -53.35 1.39
N LYS A 492 4.38 -53.42 0.68
CA LYS A 492 3.48 -54.58 0.71
C LYS A 492 4.19 -55.87 0.32
N LYS A 493 5.00 -55.85 -0.74
CA LYS A 493 5.82 -56.98 -1.17
C LYS A 493 6.77 -57.44 -0.05
N ILE A 494 7.55 -56.54 0.53
CA ILE A 494 8.54 -56.85 1.59
C ILE A 494 7.88 -57.34 2.88
N ILE A 495 6.70 -56.81 3.20
CA ILE A 495 5.93 -57.24 4.37
C ILE A 495 5.39 -58.65 4.17
N LEU A 496 4.87 -58.97 2.97
CA LEU A 496 4.24 -60.24 2.62
C LEU A 496 5.22 -61.38 2.28
N GLU A 497 6.36 -61.10 1.65
CA GLU A 497 7.33 -62.11 1.18
C GLU A 497 8.25 -62.67 2.29
N ALA A 498 8.11 -62.19 3.52
CA ALA A 498 8.92 -62.64 4.67
C ALA A 498 8.03 -63.20 5.79
N LYS A 499 7.19 -64.17 5.44
CA LYS A 499 6.64 -65.17 6.37
C LYS A 499 7.41 -66.47 6.24
#